data_AF-A0A962UGN6-F1
#
_entry.id   AF-A0A962UGN6-F1
#
_cell.length_a   1.000
_cell.length_b   1.000
_cell.length_c   1.000
_cell.angle_alpha   90.00
_cell.angle_beta   90.00
_cell.angle_gamma   90.00
#
_symmetry.space_group_name_H-M   'P 1'
#
loop_
_entity.id
_entity.type
_entity.pdbx_description
1 polymer ?
#
loop_
_entity_poly.entity_id
_entity_poly.type
_entity_poly.pdbx_seq_one_letter_code
_entity_poly.pdbx_strand_id
1 'polypeptide(L)' 'MNLTLSVDERVAEGARQTAQAMGKSLNQVVRDYLEQLAGQAQLETEVEELRALSGQGDSQGVRFSREALYAERLDRYRGS' A
#
# COMPACT_ATOMS: atom_id res chain seq x y z
N MET A 1 -17.52 2.40 8.62
CA MET A 1 -18.50 1.52 7.93
C MET A 1 -18.95 0.45 8.92
N ASN A 2 -20.22 0.04 8.89
CA ASN A 2 -20.73 -1.06 9.72
C ASN A 2 -20.79 -2.33 8.89
N LEU A 3 -20.24 -3.43 9.43
CA LEU A 3 -20.18 -4.75 8.79
C LEU A 3 -20.91 -5.75 9.68
N THR A 4 -21.81 -6.54 9.11
CA THR A 4 -22.45 -7.67 9.79
C THR A 4 -21.82 -8.97 9.31
N LEU A 5 -21.36 -9.80 10.24
CA LEU A 5 -20.70 -11.07 9.97
C LEU A 5 -21.51 -12.20 10.61
N SER A 6 -21.78 -13.25 9.84
CA SER A 6 -22.33 -14.51 10.37
C SER A 6 -21.19 -15.46 10.67
N VAL A 7 -21.02 -15.84 11.94
CA VAL A 7 -19.98 -16.75 12.40
C VAL A 7 -20.57 -17.71 13.44
N ASP A 8 -19.93 -18.86 13.65
CA ASP A 8 -20.29 -19.75 14.76
C ASP A 8 -20.03 -19.06 16.11
N GLU A 9 -20.97 -19.17 17.05
CA GLU A 9 -20.89 -18.50 18.36
C GLU A 9 -19.63 -18.91 19.14
N ARG A 10 -19.21 -20.18 19.06
CA ARG A 10 -18.00 -20.65 19.76
C ARG A 10 -16.74 -19.98 19.19
N VAL A 11 -16.73 -19.73 17.88
CA VAL A 11 -15.64 -19.02 17.22
C VAL A 11 -15.64 -17.55 17.65
N ALA A 12 -16.81 -16.90 17.67
CA ALA A 12 -16.94 -15.51 18.13
C ALA A 12 -16.46 -15.35 19.58
N GLU A 13 -16.80 -16.30 20.44
CA GLU A 13 -16.44 -16.28 21.85
C GLU A 13 -14.94 -16.52 22.07
N GLY A 14 -14.35 -17.50 21.37
CA GLY A 14 -12.91 -17.70 21.37
C GLY A 14 -12.15 -16.47 20.88
N ALA A 15 -12.61 -15.87 19.77
CA ALA A 15 -12.00 -14.65 19.23
C ALA A 15 -12.12 -13.46 20.19
N ARG A 16 -13.24 -13.33 20.93
CA ARG A 16 -13.40 -12.32 21.98
C ARG A 16 -12.41 -12.52 23.11
N GLN A 17 -12.20 -13.74 23.59
CA GLN A 17 -11.24 -14.03 24.66
C GLN A 17 -9.81 -13.68 24.22
N THR A 18 -9.42 -14.07 23.00
CA THR A 18 -8.11 -13.71 22.45
C THR A 18 -7.95 -12.20 22.32
N ALA A 19 -8.95 -11.50 21.79
CA ALA A 19 -8.90 -10.04 21.68
C ALA A 19 -8.75 -9.37 23.05
N GLN A 20 -9.48 -9.84 24.06
CA GLN A 20 -9.38 -9.32 25.44
C GLN A 20 -7.99 -9.56 26.04
N ALA A 21 -7.39 -10.73 25.81
CA ALA A 21 -6.02 -11.01 26.24
C ALA A 21 -5.00 -10.06 25.58
N MET A 22 -5.30 -9.56 24.38
CA MET A 22 -4.53 -8.53 23.68
C MET A 22 -4.88 -7.09 24.11
N GLY A 23 -5.81 -6.90 25.05
CA GLY A 23 -6.31 -5.58 25.46
C GLY A 23 -7.16 -4.88 24.40
N LYS A 24 -7.73 -5.63 23.44
CA LYS A 24 -8.52 -5.12 22.31
C LYS A 24 -9.95 -5.66 22.33
N SER A 25 -10.86 -4.96 21.66
CA SER A 25 -12.18 -5.51 21.35
C SER A 25 -12.11 -6.37 20.09
N LEU A 26 -13.05 -7.32 19.94
CA LEU A 26 -13.15 -8.13 18.72
C LEU A 26 -13.27 -7.26 17.47
N ASN A 27 -14.09 -6.20 17.53
CA ASN A 27 -14.25 -5.27 16.41
C ASN A 27 -12.94 -4.55 16.04
N GLN A 28 -12.09 -4.23 17.02
CA GLN A 28 -10.80 -3.62 16.74
C GLN A 28 -9.89 -4.60 16.01
N VAL A 29 -9.82 -5.85 16.47
CA VAL A 29 -9.01 -6.90 15.81
C VAL A 29 -9.48 -7.15 14.38
N VAL A 30 -10.79 -7.22 14.15
CA VAL A 30 -11.36 -7.39 12.80
C VAL A 30 -11.02 -6.19 11.92
N ARG A 31 -11.09 -4.97 12.44
CA ARG A 31 -10.71 -3.76 11.70
C ARG A 31 -9.23 -3.79 11.31
N ASP A 32 -8.34 -4.02 12.27
CA ASP A 32 -6.90 -4.07 12.03
C ASP A 32 -6.56 -5.13 10.96
N TYR A 33 -7.23 -6.28 10.99
CA TYR A 33 -7.04 -7.34 9.99
C TYR A 33 -7.50 -6.92 8.59
N LEU A 34 -8.67 -6.27 8.48
CA LEU A 34 -9.17 -5.77 7.20
C LEU A 34 -8.27 -4.66 6.63
N GLU A 35 -7.75 -3.78 7.48
CA GLU A 35 -6.80 -2.73 7.07
C GLU A 35 -5.48 -3.34 6.59
N GLN A 36 -4.95 -4.34 7.28
CA GLN A 36 -3.76 -5.06 6.84
C GLN A 36 -4.00 -5.75 5.50
N LEU A 37 -5.15 -6.44 5.33
CA LEU A 37 -5.49 -7.12 4.09
C LEU A 37 -5.61 -6.13 2.92
N ALA A 38 -6.24 -4.99 3.14
CA ALA A 38 -6.34 -3.93 2.14
C ALA A 38 -4.96 -3.35 1.78
N GLY A 39 -4.09 -3.15 2.78
CA GLY A 39 -2.71 -2.69 2.56
C GLY A 39 -1.83 -3.70 1.83
N GLN A 40 -2.01 -5.00 2.07
CA GLN A 40 -1.27 -6.07 1.38
C GLN A 40 -1.61 -6.11 -0.12
N ALA A 41 -2.89 -6.00 -0.48
CA ALA A 41 -3.30 -5.93 -1.89
C ALA A 41 -2.68 -4.73 -2.62
N GLN A 42 -2.56 -3.58 -1.94
CA GLN A 42 -1.91 -2.40 -2.48
C GLN A 42 -0.40 -2.65 -2.71
N LEU A 43 0.29 -3.24 -1.73
CA LEU A 43 1.72 -3.53 -1.83
C LEU A 43 2.03 -4.53 -2.96
N GLU A 44 1.22 -5.58 -3.11
CA GLU A 44 1.37 -6.54 -4.21
C GLU A 44 1.21 -5.85 -5.57
N THR A 45 0.21 -4.98 -5.71
CA THR A 45 -0.04 -4.19 -6.92
C THR A 45 1.15 -3.28 -7.25
N GLU A 46 1.68 -2.55 -6.25
CA GLU A 46 2.84 -1.66 -6.42
C GLU A 46 4.10 -2.44 -6.82
N VAL A 47 4.30 -3.63 -6.25
CA VAL A 47 5.42 -4.50 -6.61
C VAL A 47 5.29 -5.01 -8.05
N GLU A 48 4.08 -5.37 -8.48
CA GLU A 48 3.83 -5.77 -9.87
C GLU A 48 4.06 -4.62 -10.86
N GLU A 49 3.57 -3.42 -10.55
CA GLU A 49 3.80 -2.22 -11.37
C GLU A 49 5.30 -1.89 -11.45
N LEU A 50 6.01 -1.92 -10.32
CA LEU A 50 7.45 -1.74 -10.28
C LEU A 50 8.16 -2.77 -11.16
N ARG A 51 7.80 -4.05 -11.08
CA ARG A 51 8.38 -5.11 -11.93
C ARG A 51 8.09 -4.89 -13.40
N ALA A 52 6.87 -4.46 -13.74
CA ALA A 52 6.48 -4.19 -15.11
C ALA A 52 7.28 -3.03 -15.71
N LEU A 53 7.51 -1.95 -14.96
CA LEU A 53 8.20 -0.74 -15.42
C LEU A 53 9.73 -0.83 -15.29
N SER A 54 10.24 -1.66 -14.37
CA SER A 54 11.69 -1.82 -14.16
C SER A 54 12.37 -2.45 -15.36
N GLY A 55 13.59 -1.97 -15.67
CA GLY A 55 14.39 -2.52 -16.77
C GLY A 55 13.93 -2.12 -18.17
N GLN A 56 12.85 -1.35 -18.30
CA GLN A 56 12.42 -0.77 -19.58
C GLN A 56 13.21 0.50 -19.97
N GLY A 57 13.98 1.05 -19.03
CA GLY A 57 14.78 2.25 -19.28
C GLY A 57 16.03 1.94 -20.10
N ASP A 58 16.15 2.59 -21.26
CA ASP A 58 17.37 2.63 -22.04
C ASP A 58 17.89 4.07 -22.07
N SER A 59 18.97 4.32 -21.32
CA SER A 59 19.59 5.65 -21.26
C SER A 59 20.46 5.94 -22.49
N GLN A 60 20.73 4.96 -23.36
CA GLN A 60 21.62 5.10 -24.53
C GLN A 60 22.99 5.72 -24.16
N GLY A 61 23.45 5.47 -22.92
CA GLY A 61 24.71 6.03 -22.40
C GLY A 61 24.66 7.50 -21.98
N VAL A 62 23.50 8.14 -22.00
CA VAL A 62 23.33 9.52 -21.53
C VAL A 62 23.61 9.62 -20.04
N ARG A 63 24.53 10.52 -19.68
CA ARG A 63 24.81 10.86 -18.29
C ARG A 63 23.92 12.02 -17.88
N PHE A 64 23.00 11.76 -16.96
CA PHE A 64 22.17 12.79 -16.38
C PHE A 64 22.94 13.56 -15.30
N SER A 65 22.86 14.89 -15.34
CA SER A 65 23.24 15.75 -14.21
C SER A 65 22.02 16.52 -13.72
N ARG A 66 21.99 16.80 -12.42
CA ARG A 66 20.87 17.51 -11.79
C ARG A 66 20.70 18.91 -12.38
N GLU A 67 21.82 19.57 -12.67
CA GLU A 67 21.89 20.93 -13.21
C GLU A 67 21.31 20.99 -14.62
N ALA A 68 21.65 20.03 -15.49
CA ALA A 68 21.14 19.94 -16.85
C ALA A 68 19.63 19.67 -16.86
N LEU A 69 19.15 18.72 -16.04
CA LEU A 69 17.73 18.41 -15.91
C LEU A 69 16.92 19.60 -15.36
N TYR A 70 17.48 20.34 -14.40
CA TYR A 70 16.80 21.49 -13.82
C TYR A 70 16.71 22.66 -14.81
N ALA A 71 17.78 22.91 -15.59
CA ALA A 71 17.78 23.90 -16.66
C ALA A 71 16.76 23.56 -17.76
N GLU A 72 16.74 22.30 -18.23
CA GLU A 72 15.77 21.82 -19.22
C GLU A 72 14.33 21.98 -18.74
N ARG A 73 14.06 21.65 -17.47
CA ARG A 73 12.74 21.82 -16.86
C ARG A 73 12.33 23.29 -16.82
N LEU A 74 13.23 24.20 -16.49
CA LEU A 74 12.94 25.64 -16.43
C LEU A 74 12.67 26.25 -17.80
N ASP A 75 13.39 25.83 -18.84
CA ASP A 75 13.14 26.26 -20.21
C ASP A 75 11.77 25.77 -20.70
N ARG A 76 11.38 24.55 -20.33
CA ARG A 76 10.05 24.00 -20.67
C ARG A 76 8.88 24.79 -20.06
N TYR A 77 9.08 25.41 -18.90
CA TYR A 77 8.09 26.30 -18.26
C TYR A 77 8.15 27.75 -18.72
N ARG A 78 9.25 28.19 -19.34
CA ARG A 78 9.40 29.55 -19.89
C ARG A 78 8.92 29.67 -21.34
N GLY A 79 8.71 28.54 -22.01
CA GLY A 79 8.18 28.46 -23.37
C GLY A 79 6.66 28.31 -23.52
N SER A 80 5.88 28.40 -22.43
CA SER A 80 4.40 28.37 -22.45
C SER A 80 3.78 29.75 -22.25
#